data_AF-A0A0S6W4M6-F1
#
_entry.id   AF-A0A0S6W4M6-F1
#
_cell.length_a   1.000
_cell.length_b   1.000
_cell.length_c   1.000
_cell.angle_alpha   90.00
_cell.angle_beta   90.00
_cell.angle_gamma   90.00
#
_symmetry.space_group_name_H-M   'P 1'
#
loop_
_entity.id
_entity.type
_entity.pdbx_description
1 polymer ?
#
loop_
_entity_poly.entity_id
_entity_poly.type
_entity_poly.pdbx_seq_one_letter_code
_entity_poly.pdbx_strand_id
1 'polypeptide(L)'
;MLNIFLSVLPVISMFLLGYILQRFHFFRAESIPDIKKIVVAIGLPCLLFQAFSSLQLQAKFLIVIGLVFGVCSVMVWLGHLLAKPLKMSSPYFPLLLGGFETGMLGYAIFLAVYGMPELDKLALIDLGQVVFVFFVLMAMLMKLRDGTQHPAQLVRMFLTSPVIIAIFLGVLVSLLKGRVSAPDARIVTYVKTLVSMLGNLTVPLICLTLGYEFRVDFDMARIALKTIAIRSALLITVVLLLNKVVFARLLGLDYMYEYAALTMFLLPPPFVIALFLRDDDHANRHYVVNTLSFSTLVSIALFLLAMTLYR
;
A
#
# COMPACT_ATOMS: atom_id res chain seq x y z
N MET A 1 -20.34 10.58 11.66
CA MET A 1 -20.43 10.26 10.22
C MET A 1 -19.99 11.45 9.36
N LEU A 2 -20.57 12.64 9.53
CA LEU A 2 -20.21 13.83 8.75
C LEU A 2 -18.71 14.19 8.82
N ASN A 3 -18.11 14.21 10.02
CA ASN A 3 -16.68 14.56 10.16
C ASN A 3 -15.73 13.61 9.43
N ILE A 4 -16.03 12.30 9.40
CA ILE A 4 -15.20 11.30 8.69
C ILE A 4 -15.30 11.51 7.19
N PHE A 5 -16.52 11.73 6.68
CA PHE A 5 -16.72 12.03 5.28
C PHE A 5 -15.97 13.30 4.88
N LEU A 6 -16.03 14.34 5.72
CA LEU A 6 -15.28 15.59 5.52
C LEU A 6 -13.75 15.39 5.57
N SER A 7 -13.23 14.46 6.38
CA SER A 7 -11.80 14.13 6.41
C SER A 7 -11.30 13.44 5.14
N VAL A 8 -12.13 12.61 4.50
CA VAL A 8 -11.76 11.90 3.26
C VAL A 8 -12.08 12.72 2.00
N LEU A 9 -12.95 13.73 2.12
CA LEU A 9 -13.37 14.56 1.00
C LEU A 9 -12.21 15.24 0.25
N PRO A 10 -11.14 15.76 0.90
CA PRO A 10 -9.98 16.31 0.18
C PRO A 10 -9.28 15.27 -0.70
N VAL A 11 -9.13 14.03 -0.23
CA VAL A 11 -8.53 12.92 -1.00
C VAL A 11 -9.38 12.61 -2.23
N ILE A 12 -10.69 12.48 -2.04
CA ILE A 12 -11.64 12.25 -3.14
C ILE A 12 -11.62 13.44 -4.11
N SER A 13 -11.53 14.66 -3.62
CA SER A 13 -11.50 15.87 -4.44
C SER A 13 -10.23 15.95 -5.29
N MET A 14 -9.07 15.59 -4.74
CA MET A 14 -7.81 15.51 -5.48
C MET A 14 -7.85 14.39 -6.54
N PHE A 15 -8.45 13.25 -6.22
CA PHE A 15 -8.67 12.19 -7.20
C PHE A 15 -9.59 12.64 -8.34
N LEU A 16 -10.74 13.26 -8.01
CA LEU A 16 -11.66 13.80 -9.01
C LEU A 16 -11.00 14.89 -9.86
N LEU A 17 -10.18 15.75 -9.26
CA LEU A 17 -9.39 16.74 -9.98
C LEU A 17 -8.45 16.07 -10.99
N GLY A 18 -7.72 15.03 -10.60
CA GLY A 18 -6.89 14.23 -11.50
C GLY A 18 -7.68 13.70 -12.70
N TYR A 19 -8.86 13.13 -12.44
CA TYR A 19 -9.77 12.63 -13.48
C TYR A 19 -10.27 13.74 -14.41
N ILE A 20 -10.61 14.91 -13.87
CA ILE A 20 -11.01 16.08 -14.67
C ILE A 20 -9.84 16.56 -15.55
N LEU A 21 -8.63 16.64 -15.01
CA LEU A 21 -7.42 17.03 -15.75
C LEU A 21 -7.09 16.06 -16.90
N GLN A 22 -7.41 14.77 -16.73
CA GLN A 22 -7.30 13.78 -17.82
C GLN A 22 -8.22 14.14 -19.00
N ARG A 23 -9.45 14.57 -18.73
CA ARG A 23 -10.43 14.97 -19.77
C ARG A 23 -10.01 16.22 -20.54
N PHE A 24 -9.27 17.11 -19.89
CA PHE A 24 -8.69 18.28 -20.54
C PHE A 24 -7.34 18.00 -21.20
N HIS A 25 -6.83 16.77 -21.15
CA HIS A 25 -5.48 16.41 -21.62
C HIS A 25 -4.40 17.36 -21.08
N PHE A 26 -4.56 17.80 -19.82
CA PHE A 26 -3.70 18.84 -19.23
C PHE A 26 -2.24 18.39 -19.18
N PHE A 27 -2.01 17.14 -18.82
CA PHE A 27 -0.70 16.48 -18.93
C PHE A 27 -0.62 15.64 -20.20
N ARG A 28 0.59 15.38 -20.67
CA ARG A 28 0.83 14.26 -21.60
C ARG A 28 0.75 12.96 -20.80
N ALA A 29 0.27 11.89 -21.42
CA ALA A 29 0.17 10.58 -20.76
C ALA A 29 1.54 10.09 -20.23
N GLU A 30 2.62 10.43 -20.95
CA GLU A 30 4.01 10.13 -20.59
C GLU A 30 4.48 10.86 -19.32
N SER A 31 3.89 12.01 -18.97
CA SER A 31 4.30 12.79 -17.80
C SER A 31 3.82 12.20 -16.48
N ILE A 32 2.78 11.35 -16.50
CA ILE A 32 2.21 10.80 -15.27
C ILE A 32 3.16 9.83 -14.55
N PRO A 33 3.82 8.89 -15.25
CA PRO A 33 4.91 8.11 -14.67
C PRO A 33 6.01 8.95 -14.01
N ASP A 34 6.37 10.09 -14.61
CA ASP A 34 7.40 10.98 -14.05
C ASP A 34 6.94 11.65 -12.74
N ILE A 35 5.67 12.09 -12.67
CA ILE A 35 5.09 12.63 -11.43
C ILE A 35 5.08 11.55 -10.35
N LYS A 36 4.70 10.31 -10.69
CA LYS A 36 4.76 9.19 -9.74
C LYS A 36 6.19 8.90 -9.27
N LYS A 37 7.19 9.11 -10.12
CA LYS A 37 8.60 8.94 -9.73
C LYS A 37 8.99 9.92 -8.63
N ILE A 38 8.50 11.16 -8.66
CA ILE A 38 8.69 12.13 -7.56
C ILE A 38 8.13 11.56 -6.26
N VAL A 39 6.93 10.98 -6.30
CA VAL A 39 6.31 10.36 -5.12
C VAL A 39 7.16 9.18 -4.62
N VAL A 40 7.42 8.19 -5.47
CA VAL A 40 8.04 6.92 -5.06
C VAL A 40 9.51 7.09 -4.68
N ALA A 41 10.22 8.02 -5.30
CA ALA A 41 11.65 8.26 -5.06
C ALA A 41 11.93 9.32 -4.00
N ILE A 42 10.98 10.23 -3.71
CA ILE A 42 11.21 11.37 -2.82
C ILE A 42 10.11 11.47 -1.76
N GLY A 43 8.86 11.69 -2.15
CA GLY A 43 7.77 11.96 -1.22
C GLY A 43 7.53 10.84 -0.22
N LEU A 44 7.23 9.64 -0.71
CA LEU A 44 6.93 8.47 0.12
C LEU A 44 8.13 8.08 1.00
N PRO A 45 9.39 8.03 0.51
CA PRO A 45 10.56 7.88 1.38
C PRO A 45 10.63 8.90 2.52
N CYS A 46 10.45 10.20 2.24
CA CYS A 46 10.46 11.22 3.29
C CYS A 46 9.33 11.01 4.31
N LEU A 47 8.14 10.65 3.84
CA LEU A 47 6.98 10.35 4.69
C LEU A 47 7.26 9.16 5.63
N LEU A 48 7.85 8.08 5.11
CA LEU A 48 8.15 6.88 5.89
C LEU A 48 9.32 7.08 6.84
N PHE A 49 10.35 7.80 6.44
CA PHE A 49 11.39 8.23 7.37
C PHE A 49 10.78 8.98 8.57
N GLN A 50 9.82 9.88 8.33
CA GLN A 50 9.16 10.61 9.40
C GLN A 50 8.33 9.70 10.32
N ALA A 51 7.59 8.74 9.75
CA ALA A 51 6.82 7.75 10.51
C ALA A 51 7.75 6.90 11.41
N PHE A 52 8.81 6.32 10.85
CA PHE A 52 9.71 5.42 11.57
C PHE A 52 10.66 6.14 12.54
N SER A 53 11.03 7.39 12.28
CA SER A 53 11.84 8.20 13.23
C SER A 53 11.07 8.60 14.49
N SER A 54 9.74 8.53 14.46
CA SER A 54 8.86 8.81 15.60
C SER A 54 8.43 7.53 16.33
N LEU A 55 8.61 6.36 15.71
CA LEU A 55 8.18 5.06 16.22
C LEU A 55 8.97 4.65 17.47
N GLN A 56 8.28 4.27 18.54
CA GLN A 56 8.90 3.67 19.73
C GLN A 56 9.01 2.16 19.55
N LEU A 57 10.20 1.67 19.22
CA LEU A 57 10.43 0.25 18.91
C LEU A 57 10.12 -0.68 20.08
N GLN A 58 9.35 -1.73 19.81
CA GLN A 58 8.96 -2.75 20.78
C GLN A 58 9.09 -4.13 20.13
N ALA A 59 9.52 -5.14 20.90
CA ALA A 59 9.73 -6.50 20.38
C ALA A 59 8.44 -7.09 19.76
N LYS A 60 7.26 -6.76 20.30
CA LYS A 60 5.96 -7.20 19.78
C LYS A 60 5.68 -6.76 18.34
N PHE A 61 6.39 -5.75 17.84
CA PHE A 61 6.25 -5.29 16.46
C PHE A 61 6.81 -6.29 15.44
N LEU A 62 7.82 -7.09 15.81
CA LEU A 62 8.31 -8.16 14.94
C LEU A 62 7.24 -9.24 14.69
N ILE A 63 6.39 -9.50 15.70
CA ILE A 63 5.26 -10.42 15.57
C ILE A 63 4.26 -9.87 14.56
N VAL A 64 3.95 -8.56 14.61
CA VAL A 64 3.04 -7.91 13.66
C VAL A 64 3.57 -8.01 12.22
N ILE A 65 4.86 -7.71 12.02
CA ILE A 65 5.52 -7.81 10.71
C ILE A 65 5.44 -9.24 10.16
N GLY A 66 5.82 -10.23 10.96
CA GLY A 66 5.78 -11.64 10.57
C GLY A 66 4.36 -12.13 10.29
N LEU A 67 3.39 -11.65 11.06
CA LEU A 67 1.98 -12.01 10.88
C LEU A 67 1.43 -11.45 9.56
N VAL A 68 1.66 -10.18 9.26
CA VAL A 68 1.22 -9.57 8.00
C VAL A 68 1.86 -10.27 6.80
N PHE A 69 3.17 -10.54 6.87
CA PHE A 69 3.87 -11.34 5.86
C PHE A 69 3.20 -12.72 5.67
N GLY A 70 2.89 -13.38 6.78
CA GLY A 70 2.20 -14.67 6.81
C GLY A 70 0.82 -14.61 6.15
N VAL A 71 0.01 -13.59 6.47
CA VAL A 71 -1.30 -13.37 5.84
C VAL A 71 -1.16 -13.22 4.33
N CYS A 72 -0.26 -12.37 3.85
CA CYS A 72 -0.05 -12.19 2.42
C CYS A 72 0.33 -13.51 1.73
N SER A 73 1.20 -14.30 2.36
CA SER A 73 1.62 -15.61 1.86
C SER A 73 0.46 -16.62 1.82
N VAL A 74 -0.33 -16.67 2.89
CA VAL A 74 -1.53 -17.53 2.99
C VAL A 74 -2.57 -17.11 1.94
N MET A 75 -2.77 -15.83 1.71
CA MET A 75 -3.71 -15.33 0.70
C MET A 75 -3.32 -15.77 -0.72
N VAL A 76 -2.02 -15.70 -1.06
CA VAL A 76 -1.54 -16.24 -2.34
C VAL A 76 -1.74 -17.74 -2.42
N TRP A 77 -1.43 -18.48 -1.36
CA TRP A 77 -1.65 -19.93 -1.32
C TRP A 77 -3.13 -20.30 -1.48
N LEU A 78 -4.04 -19.62 -0.76
CA LEU A 78 -5.48 -19.76 -0.91
C LEU A 78 -5.91 -19.45 -2.34
N GLY A 79 -5.32 -18.44 -2.98
CA GLY A 79 -5.59 -18.14 -4.38
C GLY A 79 -5.25 -19.30 -5.32
N HIS A 80 -4.16 -20.02 -5.09
CA HIS A 80 -3.84 -21.22 -5.86
C HIS A 80 -4.86 -22.35 -5.64
N LEU A 81 -5.31 -22.54 -4.40
CA LEU A 81 -6.34 -23.55 -4.08
C LEU A 81 -7.70 -23.20 -4.69
N LEU A 82 -8.08 -21.93 -4.64
CA LEU A 82 -9.37 -21.43 -5.10
C LEU A 82 -9.44 -21.24 -6.61
N ALA A 83 -8.31 -21.19 -7.31
CA ALA A 83 -8.27 -20.94 -8.76
C ALA A 83 -9.11 -21.95 -9.55
N LYS A 84 -8.89 -23.25 -9.33
CA LYS A 84 -9.63 -24.33 -10.00
C LYS A 84 -11.13 -24.33 -9.68
N PRO A 85 -11.59 -24.39 -8.41
CA PRO A 85 -13.02 -24.44 -8.10
C PRO A 85 -13.76 -23.18 -8.54
N LEU A 86 -13.09 -22.02 -8.54
CA LEU A 86 -13.68 -20.76 -8.99
C LEU A 86 -13.51 -20.52 -10.50
N LYS A 87 -12.96 -21.47 -11.26
CA LYS A 87 -12.73 -21.36 -12.71
C LYS A 87 -11.92 -20.11 -13.10
N MET A 88 -10.94 -19.75 -12.28
CA MET A 88 -10.00 -18.67 -12.54
C MET A 88 -8.80 -19.23 -13.31
N SER A 89 -8.71 -18.93 -14.60
CA SER A 89 -7.66 -19.45 -15.49
C SER A 89 -6.36 -18.64 -15.45
N SER A 90 -6.44 -17.36 -15.06
CA SER A 90 -5.27 -16.48 -15.05
C SER A 90 -4.25 -16.89 -13.98
N PRO A 91 -2.95 -17.03 -14.34
CA PRO A 91 -1.89 -17.28 -13.36
C PRO A 91 -1.67 -16.10 -12.40
N TYR A 92 -2.22 -14.91 -12.71
CA TYR A 92 -2.16 -13.73 -11.86
C TYR A 92 -3.25 -13.73 -10.78
N PHE A 93 -4.30 -14.57 -10.87
CA PHE A 93 -5.35 -14.61 -9.85
C PHE A 93 -4.82 -14.83 -8.42
N PRO A 94 -3.95 -15.82 -8.15
CA PRO A 94 -3.40 -16.00 -6.81
C PRO A 94 -2.56 -14.80 -6.35
N LEU A 95 -1.79 -14.20 -7.26
CA LEU A 95 -0.92 -13.06 -6.97
C LEU A 95 -1.73 -11.81 -6.61
N LEU A 96 -2.88 -11.61 -7.26
CA LEU A 96 -3.82 -10.53 -6.96
C LEU A 96 -4.49 -10.68 -5.59
N LEU A 97 -4.46 -11.86 -4.95
CA LEU A 97 -4.97 -12.03 -3.59
C LEU A 97 -3.94 -11.63 -2.52
N GLY A 98 -2.65 -11.57 -2.85
CA GLY A 98 -1.58 -11.17 -1.94
C GLY A 98 -1.20 -9.69 -2.03
N GLY A 99 -0.50 -9.20 -0.99
CA GLY A 99 0.04 -7.85 -0.91
C GLY A 99 -1.01 -6.73 -0.92
N PHE A 100 -0.57 -5.49 -0.72
CA PHE A 100 -1.44 -4.31 -0.69
C PHE A 100 -0.79 -3.10 -1.34
N GLU A 101 -1.60 -2.23 -1.96
CA GLU A 101 -1.14 -0.94 -2.47
C GLU A 101 -1.10 0.13 -1.36
N THR A 102 -0.32 -0.14 -0.31
CA THR A 102 -0.20 0.80 0.82
C THR A 102 0.56 2.05 0.45
N GLY A 103 1.63 1.91 -0.34
CA GLY A 103 2.52 2.98 -0.75
C GLY A 103 1.79 4.13 -1.44
N MET A 104 0.99 3.79 -2.45
CA MET A 104 0.24 4.80 -3.20
C MET A 104 -1.12 5.13 -2.54
N LEU A 105 -1.96 4.13 -2.25
CA LEU A 105 -3.31 4.43 -1.76
C LEU A 105 -3.41 4.46 -0.23
N GLY A 106 -2.80 3.48 0.45
CA GLY A 106 -2.94 3.29 1.90
C GLY A 106 -2.52 4.48 2.73
N TYR A 107 -1.31 5.01 2.51
CA TYR A 107 -0.83 6.16 3.26
C TYR A 107 -1.68 7.41 3.00
N ALA A 108 -2.17 7.60 1.77
CA ALA A 108 -3.01 8.73 1.43
C ALA A 108 -4.34 8.72 2.22
N ILE A 109 -5.05 7.60 2.22
CA ILE A 109 -6.35 7.51 2.91
C ILE A 109 -6.18 7.49 4.44
N PHE A 110 -5.16 6.82 4.95
CA PHE A 110 -4.92 6.74 6.39
C PHE A 110 -4.52 8.09 6.96
N LEU A 111 -3.61 8.80 6.28
CA LEU A 111 -3.16 10.12 6.71
C LEU A 111 -4.29 11.15 6.71
N ALA A 112 -5.20 11.07 5.73
CA ALA A 112 -6.34 11.97 5.65
C ALA A 112 -7.34 11.79 6.80
N VAL A 113 -7.51 10.57 7.31
CA VAL A 113 -8.47 10.26 8.39
C VAL A 113 -7.85 10.39 9.77
N TYR A 114 -6.66 9.83 9.96
CA TYR A 114 -6.05 9.68 11.29
C TYR A 114 -4.91 10.67 11.55
N GLY A 115 -4.38 11.31 10.51
CA GLY A 115 -3.33 12.30 10.62
C GLY A 115 -1.93 11.72 10.83
N MET A 116 -0.92 12.60 10.74
CA MET A 116 0.50 12.25 10.90
C MET A 116 0.86 11.55 12.21
N PRO A 117 0.28 11.90 13.38
CA PRO A 117 0.65 11.27 14.66
C PRO A 117 0.44 9.76 14.70
N GLU A 118 -0.46 9.24 13.87
CA GLU A 118 -0.85 7.82 13.86
C GLU A 118 -0.16 7.01 12.76
N LEU A 119 0.56 7.68 11.86
CA LEU A 119 1.12 7.10 10.64
C LEU A 119 2.12 5.97 10.91
N ASP A 120 2.81 6.03 12.05
CA ASP A 120 3.78 5.04 12.50
C ASP A 120 3.15 3.63 12.62
N LYS A 121 1.87 3.55 12.97
CA LYS A 121 1.12 2.30 13.13
C LYS A 121 0.86 1.62 11.80
N LEU A 122 0.40 2.39 10.80
CA LEU A 122 0.25 1.87 9.43
C LEU A 122 1.62 1.50 8.86
N ALA A 123 2.63 2.34 9.04
CA ALA A 123 3.97 2.08 8.53
C ALA A 123 4.57 0.78 9.09
N LEU A 124 4.34 0.50 10.38
CA LEU A 124 4.78 -0.75 10.98
C LEU A 124 4.09 -1.97 10.37
N ILE A 125 2.76 -1.91 10.21
CA ILE A 125 1.98 -3.00 9.62
C ILE A 125 2.38 -3.22 8.16
N ASP A 126 2.58 -2.13 7.41
CA ASP A 126 3.02 -2.13 6.03
C ASP A 126 4.39 -2.80 5.86
N LEU A 127 5.30 -2.69 6.83
CA LEU A 127 6.61 -3.31 6.72
C LEU A 127 6.53 -4.83 6.50
N GLY A 128 5.54 -5.51 7.09
CA GLY A 128 5.32 -6.94 6.85
C GLY A 128 4.93 -7.27 5.41
N GLN A 129 4.04 -6.47 4.81
CA GLN A 129 3.61 -6.67 3.43
C GLN A 129 4.70 -6.25 2.44
N VAL A 130 5.47 -5.19 2.75
CA VAL A 130 6.62 -4.77 1.93
C VAL A 130 7.65 -5.88 1.80
N VAL A 131 8.02 -6.55 2.90
CA VAL A 131 8.94 -7.71 2.86
C VAL A 131 8.35 -8.83 2.01
N PHE A 132 7.05 -9.11 2.13
CA PHE A 132 6.37 -10.08 1.29
C PHE A 132 6.41 -9.69 -0.21
N VAL A 133 6.15 -8.43 -0.54
CA VAL A 133 6.14 -7.96 -1.92
C VAL A 133 7.50 -8.17 -2.57
N PHE A 134 8.58 -7.75 -1.91
CA PHE A 134 9.94 -7.88 -2.47
C PHE A 134 10.40 -9.33 -2.59
N PHE A 135 10.19 -10.17 -1.58
CA PHE A 135 10.82 -11.50 -1.55
C PHE A 135 9.93 -12.63 -2.05
N VAL A 136 8.60 -12.47 -2.05
CA VAL A 136 7.67 -13.51 -2.48
C VAL A 136 6.95 -13.09 -3.75
N LEU A 137 6.22 -11.97 -3.73
CA LEU A 137 5.40 -11.55 -4.87
C LEU A 137 6.25 -11.27 -6.11
N MET A 138 7.30 -10.45 -5.98
CA MET A 138 8.20 -10.14 -7.09
C MET A 138 8.94 -11.37 -7.60
N ALA A 139 9.32 -12.29 -6.72
CA ALA A 139 9.92 -13.56 -7.13
C ALA A 139 8.96 -14.41 -7.99
N MET A 140 7.68 -14.44 -7.65
CA MET A 140 6.66 -15.13 -8.44
C MET A 140 6.38 -14.42 -9.76
N LEU A 141 6.29 -13.08 -9.76
CA LEU A 141 6.09 -12.26 -10.95
C LEU A 141 7.26 -12.38 -11.94
N MET A 142 8.50 -12.32 -11.46
CA MET A 142 9.70 -12.53 -12.29
C MET A 142 9.70 -13.92 -12.91
N LYS A 143 9.37 -14.96 -12.12
CA LYS A 143 9.25 -16.33 -12.66
C LYS A 143 8.19 -16.43 -13.74
N LEU A 144 7.07 -15.72 -13.59
CA LEU A 144 5.98 -15.75 -14.57
C LEU A 144 6.34 -14.99 -15.85
N ARG A 145 7.07 -13.88 -15.74
CA ARG A 145 7.51 -13.06 -16.87
C ARG A 145 8.70 -13.68 -17.62
N ASP A 146 9.73 -14.07 -16.88
CA ASP A 146 11.06 -14.42 -17.41
C ASP A 146 11.35 -15.93 -17.35
N GLY A 147 10.50 -16.74 -16.71
CA GLY A 147 10.70 -18.17 -16.49
C GLY A 147 11.68 -18.52 -15.35
N THR A 148 12.49 -17.57 -14.90
CA THR A 148 13.52 -17.74 -13.85
C THR A 148 13.36 -16.77 -12.70
N GLN A 149 13.95 -17.13 -11.55
CA GLN A 149 14.07 -16.24 -10.40
C GLN A 149 15.51 -15.78 -10.24
N HIS A 150 15.70 -14.53 -9.82
CA HIS A 150 17.03 -13.96 -9.56
C HIS A 150 17.11 -13.45 -8.12
N PRO A 151 17.42 -14.30 -7.13
CA PRO A 151 17.44 -13.91 -5.72
C PRO A 151 18.34 -12.70 -5.42
N ALA A 152 19.53 -12.64 -6.04
CA ALA A 152 20.45 -11.51 -5.90
C ALA A 152 19.85 -10.20 -6.41
N GLN A 153 19.04 -10.24 -7.48
CA GLN A 153 18.33 -9.09 -7.98
C GLN A 153 17.26 -8.61 -6.99
N LEU A 154 16.50 -9.53 -6.37
CA LEU A 154 15.49 -9.18 -5.37
C LEU A 154 16.11 -8.49 -4.15
N VAL A 155 17.21 -9.05 -3.62
CA VAL A 155 17.96 -8.44 -2.51
C VAL A 155 18.48 -7.06 -2.91
N ARG A 156 19.05 -6.92 -4.11
CA ARG A 156 19.52 -5.62 -4.60
C ARG A 156 18.37 -4.63 -4.68
N MET A 157 17.24 -5.00 -5.29
CA MET A 157 16.07 -4.14 -5.42
C MET A 157 15.52 -3.70 -4.06
N PHE A 158 15.51 -4.59 -3.07
CA PHE A 158 15.12 -4.28 -1.71
C PHE A 158 16.08 -3.27 -1.07
N LEU A 159 17.39 -3.54 -1.08
CA LEU A 159 18.39 -2.70 -0.41
C LEU A 159 18.59 -1.35 -1.09
N THR A 160 18.42 -1.25 -2.42
CA THR A 160 18.55 0.01 -3.16
C THR A 160 17.24 0.79 -3.25
N SER A 161 16.14 0.28 -2.70
CA SER A 161 14.85 0.98 -2.73
C SER A 161 14.92 2.24 -1.86
N PRO A 162 14.63 3.44 -2.40
CA PRO A 162 14.60 4.68 -1.62
C PRO A 162 13.68 4.59 -0.39
N VAL A 163 12.55 3.88 -0.53
CA VAL A 163 11.61 3.63 0.56
C VAL A 163 12.27 2.81 1.66
N ILE A 164 12.93 1.71 1.32
CA ILE A 164 13.57 0.83 2.30
C ILE A 164 14.72 1.55 3.01
N ILE A 165 15.54 2.28 2.26
CA ILE A 165 16.63 3.10 2.82
C ILE A 165 16.06 4.11 3.82
N ALA A 166 14.98 4.82 3.46
CA ALA A 166 14.34 5.79 4.34
C ALA A 166 13.75 5.17 5.61
N ILE A 167 13.15 3.97 5.53
CA ILE A 167 12.68 3.22 6.70
C ILE A 167 13.87 2.91 7.62
N PHE A 168 14.96 2.34 7.10
CA PHE A 168 16.15 2.02 7.90
C PHE A 168 16.76 3.26 8.57
N LEU A 169 16.85 4.37 7.83
CA LEU A 169 17.32 5.64 8.39
C LEU A 169 16.37 6.17 9.48
N GLY A 170 15.06 6.05 9.30
CA GLY A 170 14.06 6.44 10.29
C GLY A 170 14.20 5.63 11.58
N VAL A 171 14.29 4.30 11.45
CA VAL A 171 14.53 3.38 12.57
C VAL A 171 15.85 3.70 13.28
N LEU A 172 16.92 3.97 12.54
CA LEU A 172 18.22 4.35 13.11
C LEU A 172 18.12 5.65 13.92
N VAL A 173 17.44 6.66 13.39
CA VAL A 173 17.19 7.93 14.11
C VAL A 173 16.37 7.69 15.38
N SER A 174 15.34 6.85 15.33
CA SER A 174 14.56 6.49 16.53
C SER A 174 15.43 5.82 17.60
N LEU A 175 16.34 4.92 17.21
CA LEU A 175 17.25 4.23 18.13
C LEU A 175 18.31 5.13 18.77
N LEU A 176 18.76 6.16 18.05
CA LEU A 176 19.78 7.11 18.52
C LEU A 176 19.17 8.26 19.34
N LYS A 177 17.87 8.48 19.24
CA LYS A 177 17.15 9.55 19.94
C LYS A 177 17.38 9.43 21.45
N GLY A 178 17.94 10.48 22.05
CA GLY A 178 18.26 10.53 23.49
C GLY A 178 19.55 9.82 23.92
N ARG A 179 20.28 9.18 22.98
CA ARG A 179 21.57 8.51 23.26
C ARG A 179 22.78 9.26 22.70
N VAL A 180 22.57 10.16 21.75
CA VAL A 180 23.61 10.98 21.13
C VAL A 180 23.22 12.44 21.28
N SER A 181 24.21 13.31 21.52
CA SER A 181 24.01 14.76 21.47
C SER A 181 23.41 15.13 20.11
N ALA A 182 22.23 15.74 20.13
CA ALA A 182 21.60 16.18 18.91
C ALA A 182 22.50 17.22 18.21
N PRO A 183 22.55 17.23 16.86
CA PRO A 183 23.10 18.36 16.12
C PRO A 183 22.44 19.67 16.56
N ASP A 184 23.02 20.80 16.15
CA ASP A 184 22.42 22.13 16.38
C ASP A 184 20.91 22.10 16.09
N ALA A 185 20.12 22.60 17.04
CA ALA A 185 18.66 22.59 16.98
C ALA A 185 18.11 23.22 15.68
N ARG A 186 18.83 24.19 15.11
CA ARG A 186 18.50 24.83 13.82
C ARG A 186 18.64 23.84 12.67
N ILE A 187 19.71 23.04 12.64
CA ILE A 187 19.95 22.02 11.62
C ILE A 187 18.87 20.94 11.71
N VAL A 188 18.58 20.46 12.92
CA VAL A 188 17.52 19.45 13.13
C VAL A 188 16.16 19.97 12.66
N THR A 189 15.83 21.22 12.98
CA THR A 189 14.57 21.86 12.55
C THR A 189 14.51 22.05 11.04
N TYR A 190 15.62 22.44 10.41
CA TYR A 190 15.73 22.56 8.96
C TYR A 190 15.47 21.22 8.27
N VAL A 191 16.18 20.15 8.69
CA VAL A 191 16.03 18.80 8.11
C VAL A 191 14.59 18.30 8.30
N LYS A 192 14.02 18.45 9.50
CA LYS A 192 12.65 18.03 9.79
C LYS A 192 11.64 18.76 8.91
N THR A 193 11.81 20.07 8.72
CA THR A 193 10.93 20.88 7.86
C THR A 193 11.05 20.44 6.41
N LEU A 194 12.27 20.27 5.89
CA LEU A 194 12.50 19.81 4.51
C LEU A 194 11.87 18.44 4.25
N VAL A 195 12.12 17.48 5.13
CA VAL A 195 11.54 16.13 5.05
C VAL A 195 10.01 16.20 5.10
N SER A 196 9.44 17.03 5.96
CA SER A 196 7.98 17.19 6.04
C SER A 196 7.41 17.81 4.77
N MET A 197 8.05 18.84 4.20
CA MET A 197 7.62 19.45 2.94
C MET A 197 7.62 18.46 1.79
N LEU A 198 8.68 17.65 1.67
CA LEU A 198 8.79 16.61 0.66
C LEU A 198 7.78 15.48 0.89
N GLY A 199 7.63 15.03 2.14
CA GLY A 199 6.66 14.00 2.53
C GLY A 199 5.22 14.41 2.21
N ASN A 200 4.88 15.69 2.41
CA ASN A 200 3.56 16.25 2.13
C ASN A 200 3.19 16.25 0.63
N LEU A 201 4.16 16.07 -0.28
CA LEU A 201 3.87 15.90 -1.72
C LEU A 201 3.19 14.56 -2.03
N THR A 202 3.38 13.55 -1.16
CA THR A 202 2.95 12.16 -1.39
C THR A 202 1.46 12.06 -1.70
N VAL A 203 0.62 12.46 -0.74
CA VAL A 203 -0.84 12.33 -0.85
C VAL A 203 -1.42 13.07 -2.05
N PRO A 204 -1.20 14.39 -2.24
CA PRO A 204 -1.83 15.12 -3.35
C PRO A 204 -1.39 14.60 -4.72
N LEU A 205 -0.09 14.30 -4.91
CA LEU A 205 0.39 13.81 -6.20
C LEU A 205 -0.10 12.40 -6.49
N ILE A 206 -0.17 11.51 -5.49
CA ILE A 206 -0.74 10.18 -5.73
C ILE A 206 -2.22 10.27 -6.08
N CYS A 207 -3.02 11.02 -5.32
CA CYS A 207 -4.45 11.15 -5.61
C CYS A 207 -4.68 11.71 -7.02
N LEU A 208 -3.93 12.74 -7.40
CA LEU A 208 -4.01 13.34 -8.72
C LEU A 208 -3.61 12.35 -9.82
N THR A 209 -2.48 11.64 -9.67
CA THR A 209 -2.01 10.68 -10.68
C THR A 209 -2.93 9.48 -10.82
N LEU A 210 -3.48 8.95 -9.72
CA LEU A 210 -4.46 7.86 -9.76
C LEU A 210 -5.78 8.30 -10.40
N GLY A 211 -6.25 9.51 -10.08
CA GLY A 211 -7.41 10.10 -10.73
C GLY A 211 -7.18 10.30 -12.22
N TYR A 212 -6.00 10.78 -12.61
CA TYR A 212 -5.65 11.04 -14.00
C TYR A 212 -5.52 9.76 -14.82
N GLU A 213 -4.99 8.68 -14.26
CA GLU A 213 -4.90 7.39 -14.95
C GLU A 213 -6.20 6.57 -14.89
N PHE A 214 -7.18 7.04 -14.13
CA PHE A 214 -8.43 6.32 -13.97
C PHE A 214 -9.08 6.09 -15.34
N ARG A 215 -9.20 4.81 -15.70
CA ARG A 215 -9.84 4.33 -16.92
C ARG A 215 -10.72 3.16 -16.54
N VAL A 216 -11.98 3.22 -16.95
CA VAL A 216 -12.91 2.11 -16.80
C VAL A 216 -12.93 1.36 -18.11
N ASP A 217 -12.45 0.14 -18.07
CA ASP A 217 -12.62 -0.84 -19.13
C ASP A 217 -13.51 -1.96 -18.60
N PHE A 218 -14.58 -2.23 -19.31
CA PHE A 218 -15.58 -3.22 -18.92
C PHE A 218 -15.24 -4.63 -19.44
N ASP A 219 -14.20 -4.76 -20.26
CA ASP A 219 -13.69 -6.05 -20.71
C ASP A 219 -13.18 -6.86 -19.52
N MET A 220 -13.60 -8.13 -19.43
CA MET A 220 -13.28 -9.00 -18.29
C MET A 220 -13.69 -8.45 -16.90
N ALA A 221 -14.51 -7.39 -16.82
CA ALA A 221 -14.91 -6.77 -15.56
C ALA A 221 -15.59 -7.76 -14.61
N ARG A 222 -16.36 -8.72 -15.14
CA ARG A 222 -16.98 -9.78 -14.33
C ARG A 222 -15.95 -10.62 -13.58
N ILE A 223 -14.84 -10.97 -14.23
CA ILE A 223 -13.77 -11.76 -13.63
C ILE A 223 -13.00 -10.93 -12.61
N ALA A 224 -12.71 -9.66 -12.95
CA ALA A 224 -12.08 -8.70 -12.04
C ALA A 224 -12.91 -8.49 -10.76
N LEU A 225 -14.21 -8.18 -10.89
CA LEU A 225 -15.13 -8.00 -9.76
C LEU A 225 -15.27 -9.27 -8.91
N LYS A 226 -15.25 -10.45 -9.54
CA LYS A 226 -15.23 -11.72 -8.82
C LYS A 226 -13.97 -11.84 -7.96
N THR A 227 -12.79 -11.55 -8.52
CA THR A 227 -11.52 -11.53 -7.77
C THR A 227 -11.56 -10.56 -6.60
N ILE A 228 -12.09 -9.35 -6.83
CA ILE A 228 -12.25 -8.32 -5.79
C ILE A 228 -13.14 -8.83 -4.67
N ALA A 229 -14.32 -9.37 -4.99
CA ALA A 229 -15.25 -9.87 -4.00
C ALA A 229 -14.64 -11.00 -3.15
N ILE A 230 -13.94 -11.95 -3.78
CA ILE A 230 -13.25 -13.05 -3.07
C ILE A 230 -12.16 -12.47 -2.15
N ARG A 231 -11.30 -11.60 -2.70
CA ARG A 231 -10.21 -10.96 -1.99
C ARG A 231 -10.72 -10.20 -0.76
N SER A 232 -11.67 -9.30 -0.95
CA SER A 232 -12.24 -8.49 0.11
C SER A 232 -12.91 -9.34 1.18
N ALA A 233 -13.70 -10.35 0.80
CA ALA A 233 -14.35 -11.23 1.77
C ALA A 233 -13.34 -11.98 2.65
N LEU A 234 -12.30 -12.56 2.04
CA LEU A 234 -11.24 -13.26 2.76
C LEU A 234 -10.47 -12.32 3.70
N LEU A 235 -10.02 -11.16 3.19
CA LEU A 235 -9.22 -10.22 3.96
C LEU A 235 -10.00 -9.55 5.09
N ILE A 236 -11.26 -9.19 4.85
CA ILE A 236 -12.14 -8.67 5.91
C ILE A 236 -12.32 -9.72 7.00
N THR A 237 -12.55 -10.98 6.63
CA THR A 237 -12.67 -12.06 7.61
C THR A 237 -11.39 -12.22 8.42
N VAL A 238 -10.23 -12.25 7.75
CA VAL A 238 -8.93 -12.39 8.42
C VAL A 238 -8.66 -11.21 9.34
N VAL A 239 -8.84 -9.96 8.90
CA VAL A 239 -8.51 -8.79 9.73
C VAL A 239 -9.42 -8.68 10.96
N LEU A 240 -10.71 -9.00 10.83
CA LEU A 240 -11.62 -9.02 11.98
C LEU A 240 -11.22 -10.09 13.01
N LEU A 241 -10.75 -11.26 12.56
CA LEU A 241 -10.22 -12.29 13.44
C LEU A 241 -8.92 -11.85 14.11
N LEU A 242 -8.00 -11.25 13.35
CA LEU A 242 -6.72 -10.75 13.86
C LEU A 242 -6.89 -9.64 14.88
N ASN A 243 -7.80 -8.69 14.63
CA ASN A 243 -8.10 -7.60 15.55
C ASN A 243 -8.60 -8.16 16.89
N LYS A 244 -9.57 -9.08 16.84
CA LYS A 244 -10.15 -9.69 18.05
C LYS A 244 -9.17 -10.56 18.84
N VAL A 245 -8.30 -11.30 18.16
CA VAL A 245 -7.45 -12.34 18.80
C VAL A 245 -6.03 -11.84 19.06
N VAL A 246 -5.41 -11.18 18.09
CA VAL A 246 -3.98 -10.85 18.13
C VAL A 246 -3.77 -9.45 18.68
N PHE A 247 -4.34 -8.43 18.03
CA PHE A 247 -4.07 -7.04 18.39
C PHE A 247 -4.65 -6.70 19.77
N ALA A 248 -5.92 -7.03 20.02
CA ALA A 248 -6.59 -6.75 21.29
C ALA A 248 -6.11 -7.66 22.44
N ARG A 249 -6.09 -8.99 22.25
CA ARG A 249 -5.89 -9.94 23.36
C ARG A 249 -4.44 -10.37 23.56
N LEU A 250 -3.71 -10.67 22.49
CA LEU A 250 -2.36 -11.24 22.60
C LEU A 250 -1.29 -10.16 22.80
N LEU A 251 -1.36 -9.07 22.04
CA LEU A 251 -0.31 -8.04 22.01
C LEU A 251 -0.62 -6.80 22.84
N GLY A 252 -1.89 -6.64 23.27
CA GLY A 252 -2.36 -5.46 24.00
C GLY A 252 -1.96 -4.16 23.31
N LEU A 253 -2.18 -4.10 21.99
CA LEU A 253 -1.85 -2.93 21.18
C LEU A 253 -2.99 -1.92 21.23
N ASP A 254 -2.64 -0.65 21.03
CA ASP A 254 -3.61 0.42 20.91
C ASP A 254 -4.60 0.15 19.77
N TYR A 255 -5.86 0.56 19.92
CA TYR A 255 -6.93 0.35 18.95
C TYR A 255 -6.58 0.89 17.55
N MET A 256 -5.68 1.87 17.45
CA MET A 256 -5.25 2.42 16.18
C MET A 256 -4.41 1.43 15.35
N TYR A 257 -3.77 0.43 15.96
CA TYR A 257 -3.16 -0.67 15.20
C TYR A 257 -4.22 -1.55 14.51
N GLU A 258 -5.39 -1.74 15.14
CA GLU A 258 -6.50 -2.47 14.53
C GLU A 258 -7.07 -1.70 13.32
N TYR A 259 -7.21 -0.38 13.45
CA TYR A 259 -7.63 0.50 12.37
C TYR A 259 -6.62 0.56 11.24
N ALA A 260 -5.32 0.59 11.55
CA ALA A 260 -4.27 0.55 10.54
C ALA A 260 -4.24 -0.80 9.79
N ALA A 261 -4.42 -1.92 10.50
CA ALA A 261 -4.57 -3.25 9.88
C ALA A 261 -5.80 -3.29 8.97
N LEU A 262 -6.96 -2.84 9.48
CA LEU A 262 -8.21 -2.78 8.72
C LEU A 262 -8.05 -1.91 7.47
N THR A 263 -7.45 -0.73 7.60
CA THR A 263 -7.18 0.17 6.48
C THR A 263 -6.38 -0.54 5.40
N MET A 264 -5.26 -1.17 5.77
CA MET A 264 -4.39 -1.85 4.82
C MET A 264 -5.09 -3.04 4.15
N PHE A 265 -5.84 -3.84 4.91
CA PHE A 265 -6.47 -5.06 4.39
C PHE A 265 -7.64 -4.78 3.44
N LEU A 266 -8.18 -3.56 3.48
CA LEU A 266 -9.19 -3.09 2.53
C LEU A 266 -8.59 -2.54 1.23
N LEU A 267 -7.27 -2.43 1.11
CA LEU A 267 -6.59 -1.86 -0.05
C LEU A 267 -6.57 -2.79 -1.27
N PRO A 268 -6.42 -2.21 -2.48
CA PRO A 268 -6.30 -2.99 -3.69
C PRO A 268 -4.99 -3.80 -3.70
N PRO A 269 -4.87 -4.78 -4.60
CA PRO A 269 -3.61 -5.48 -4.80
C PRO A 269 -2.51 -4.50 -5.26
N PRO A 270 -1.22 -4.84 -5.05
CA PRO A 270 -0.11 -3.98 -5.44
C PRO A 270 -0.07 -3.69 -6.95
N PHE A 271 0.10 -2.43 -7.32
CA PHE A 271 0.21 -2.00 -8.72
C PHE A 271 1.48 -2.50 -9.40
N VAL A 272 2.49 -2.93 -8.64
CA VAL A 272 3.69 -3.59 -9.17
C VAL A 272 3.35 -4.82 -10.00
N ILE A 273 2.22 -5.51 -9.74
CA ILE A 273 1.78 -6.67 -10.53
C ILE A 273 1.64 -6.30 -12.01
N ALA A 274 1.10 -5.12 -12.33
CA ALA A 274 0.93 -4.67 -13.70
C ALA A 274 2.26 -4.37 -14.42
N LEU A 275 3.31 -4.01 -13.67
CA LEU A 275 4.63 -3.71 -14.23
C LEU A 275 5.41 -4.96 -14.67
N PHE A 276 4.98 -6.15 -14.22
CA PHE A 276 5.60 -7.42 -14.58
C PHE A 276 4.79 -8.19 -15.64
N LEU A 277 3.71 -7.61 -16.15
CA LEU A 277 2.98 -8.17 -17.29
C LEU A 277 3.88 -8.15 -18.54
N ARG A 278 3.83 -9.23 -19.31
CA ARG A 278 4.48 -9.27 -20.62
C ARG A 278 3.68 -8.42 -21.62
N ASP A 279 4.35 -7.91 -22.65
CA ASP A 279 3.70 -7.08 -23.66
C ASP A 279 2.78 -7.87 -24.59
N ASP A 280 3.07 -9.15 -24.80
CA ASP A 280 2.29 -10.09 -25.61
C ASP A 280 1.09 -10.72 -24.88
N ASP A 281 0.99 -10.57 -23.56
CA ASP A 281 -0.07 -11.18 -22.73
C ASP A 281 -1.29 -10.25 -22.57
N HIS A 282 -1.95 -9.95 -23.69
CA HIS A 282 -3.08 -9.02 -23.73
C HIS A 282 -4.25 -9.45 -22.82
N ALA A 283 -4.60 -10.74 -22.78
CA ALA A 283 -5.73 -11.23 -22.00
C ALA A 283 -5.54 -11.03 -20.49
N ASN A 284 -4.35 -11.37 -19.95
CA ASN A 284 -4.07 -11.13 -18.54
C ASN A 284 -3.89 -9.64 -18.23
N ARG A 285 -3.44 -8.84 -19.21
CA ARG A 285 -3.31 -7.38 -19.05
C ARG A 285 -4.65 -6.72 -18.77
N HIS A 286 -5.68 -6.98 -19.58
CA HIS A 286 -7.03 -6.45 -19.31
C HIS A 286 -7.54 -6.91 -17.95
N TYR A 287 -7.41 -8.19 -17.63
CA TYR A 287 -7.84 -8.73 -16.34
C TYR A 287 -7.15 -8.08 -15.14
N VAL A 288 -5.81 -7.98 -15.14
CA VAL A 288 -5.03 -7.40 -14.05
C VAL A 288 -5.32 -5.91 -13.90
N VAL A 289 -5.23 -5.14 -14.98
CA VAL A 289 -5.47 -3.68 -14.95
C VAL A 289 -6.89 -3.38 -14.47
N ASN A 290 -7.89 -4.09 -14.97
CA ASN A 290 -9.28 -3.88 -14.55
C ASN A 290 -9.49 -4.29 -13.09
N THR A 291 -8.83 -5.37 -12.63
CA THR A 291 -8.84 -5.73 -11.21
C THR A 291 -8.25 -4.62 -10.37
N LEU A 292 -7.10 -4.04 -10.72
CA LEU A 292 -6.46 -2.97 -9.95
C LEU A 292 -7.31 -1.69 -9.93
N SER A 293 -7.84 -1.27 -11.08
CA SER A 293 -8.67 -0.07 -11.21
C SER A 293 -9.98 -0.19 -10.42
N PHE A 294 -10.74 -1.28 -10.61
CA PHE A 294 -11.98 -1.50 -9.86
C PHE A 294 -11.71 -1.71 -8.37
N SER A 295 -10.62 -2.42 -8.01
CA SER A 295 -10.25 -2.59 -6.60
C SER A 295 -10.01 -1.26 -5.93
N THR A 296 -9.39 -0.28 -6.60
CA THR A 296 -9.12 1.04 -6.03
C THR A 296 -10.43 1.73 -5.59
N LEU A 297 -11.45 1.74 -6.45
CA LEU A 297 -12.77 2.29 -6.12
C LEU A 297 -13.45 1.52 -4.98
N VAL A 298 -13.45 0.19 -5.08
CA VAL A 298 -14.06 -0.67 -4.06
C VAL A 298 -13.36 -0.48 -2.72
N SER A 299 -12.04 -0.31 -2.71
CA SER A 299 -11.24 -0.08 -1.50
C SER A 299 -11.61 1.24 -0.83
N ILE A 300 -11.75 2.33 -1.59
CA ILE A 300 -12.20 3.62 -1.07
C ILE A 300 -13.61 3.49 -0.47
N ALA A 301 -14.54 2.84 -1.17
CA ALA A 301 -15.90 2.63 -0.69
C ALA A 301 -15.94 1.76 0.57
N LEU A 302 -15.23 0.63 0.59
CA LEU A 302 -15.13 -0.26 1.74
C LEU A 302 -14.47 0.43 2.93
N PHE A 303 -13.44 1.24 2.71
CA PHE A 303 -12.80 2.01 3.75
C PHE A 303 -13.78 3.01 4.38
N LEU A 304 -14.51 3.78 3.57
CA LEU A 304 -15.55 4.70 4.06
C LEU A 304 -16.64 3.95 4.87
N LEU A 305 -17.08 2.78 4.40
CA LEU A 305 -18.04 1.95 5.12
C LEU A 305 -17.45 1.43 6.44
N ALA A 306 -16.22 0.90 6.42
CA ALA A 306 -15.55 0.41 7.61
C ALA A 306 -15.39 1.50 8.67
N MET A 307 -15.05 2.73 8.28
CA MET A 307 -14.95 3.88 9.19
C MET A 307 -16.27 4.30 9.83
N THR A 308 -17.40 3.95 9.21
CA THR A 308 -18.73 4.23 9.77
C THR A 308 -19.27 3.12 10.66
N LEU A 309 -18.92 1.87 10.35
CA LEU A 309 -19.47 0.68 11.02
C LEU A 309 -18.57 0.11 12.12
N TYR A 310 -17.24 0.19 11.96
CA TYR A 310 -16.27 -0.40 12.87
C TYR A 310 -15.79 0.66 13.86
N ARG A 311 -16.31 0.57 15.11
CA ARG A 311 -15.95 1.39 16.27
C ARG A 311 -15.81 0.52 17.50
#